data_AF-A0A8X6G021-F1
#
_entry.id   AF-A0A8X6G021-F1
#
_cell.length_a   1.000
_cell.length_b   1.000
_cell.length_c   1.000
_cell.angle_alpha   90.00
_cell.angle_beta   90.00
_cell.angle_gamma   90.00
#
_symmetry.space_group_name_H-M   'P 1'
#
loop_
_entity.id
_entity.type
_entity.pdbx_description
1 polymer ?
#
loop_
_entity_poly.entity_id
_entity_poly.type
_entity_poly.pdbx_seq_one_letter_code
_entity_poly.pdbx_strand_id
1 'polypeptide(L)'
;MYCLSSDQHLQQQGWAAVIANLDDIKDSVQKSFNHLTDLFAKFLENVPRFQEILRLALDDIALLAKVPVLPKLIDDVLSSEQESEVKHTLLTWFCTEPQYYLELLTEKCQAGIDVLNEDCLLSLKEEFFNVLKNADNPDIKEVKGIGDRLANLNKLIEDFDKHCNDQNEIKGIFSSDRMGYARDPNVLPDVCSTYQTQLELMLQNHKRLIHILERCSKAKRELSDSINRRI
;
A
#
# COMPACT_ATOMS: atom_id res chain seq x y z
N MET A 1 33.45 6.02 12.35
CA MET A 1 32.67 6.28 11.12
C MET A 1 31.73 5.12 10.78
N TYR A 2 32.15 3.85 10.98
CA TYR A 2 31.30 2.66 10.82
C TYR A 2 29.91 2.67 11.51
N CYS A 3 29.80 3.20 12.74
CA CYS A 3 28.51 3.24 13.44
C CYS A 3 27.47 4.15 12.75
N LEU A 4 27.93 5.28 12.17
CA LEU A 4 27.06 6.22 11.45
C LEU A 4 26.54 5.64 10.12
N SER A 5 27.37 4.86 9.42
CA SER A 5 26.95 4.19 8.18
C SER A 5 25.89 3.11 8.47
N SER A 6 26.09 2.28 9.51
CA SER A 6 25.12 1.26 9.90
C SER A 6 23.76 1.84 10.27
N ASP A 7 23.72 2.92 11.06
CA ASP A 7 22.48 3.60 11.43
C ASP A 7 21.76 4.22 10.22
N GLN A 8 22.52 4.77 9.26
CA GLN A 8 21.94 5.34 8.03
C GLN A 8 21.38 4.27 7.10
N HIS A 9 22.05 3.12 6.96
CA HIS A 9 21.51 1.99 6.20
C HIS A 9 20.21 1.45 6.81
N LEU A 10 20.14 1.35 8.15
CA LEU A 10 18.92 0.90 8.83
C LEU A 10 17.75 1.89 8.62
N GLN A 11 18.02 3.19 8.71
CA GLN A 11 17.02 4.22 8.42
C GLN A 11 16.54 4.14 6.96
N GLN A 12 17.45 4.01 6.00
CA GLN A 12 17.11 3.89 4.58
C GLN A 12 16.24 2.64 4.31
N GLN A 13 16.59 1.50 4.90
CA GLN A 13 15.81 0.27 4.77
C GLN A 13 14.42 0.42 5.40
N GLY A 14 14.33 1.03 6.58
CA GLY A 14 13.06 1.33 7.23
C GLY A 14 12.15 2.20 6.37
N TRP A 15 12.68 3.29 5.80
CA TRP A 15 11.93 4.15 4.89
C TRP A 15 11.47 3.42 3.63
N ALA A 16 12.38 2.68 2.97
CA ALA A 16 12.04 1.90 1.78
C ALA A 16 10.94 0.88 2.05
N ALA A 17 10.98 0.19 3.19
CA ALA A 17 9.97 -0.77 3.60
C ALA A 17 8.60 -0.10 3.86
N VAL A 18 8.58 1.05 4.55
CA VAL A 18 7.33 1.81 4.78
C VAL A 18 6.71 2.26 3.46
N ILE A 19 7.52 2.78 2.54
CA ILE A 19 7.05 3.23 1.23
C ILE A 19 6.50 2.07 0.40
N ALA A 20 7.22 0.94 0.36
CA ALA A 20 6.77 -0.26 -0.34
C ALA A 20 5.45 -0.77 0.23
N ASN A 21 5.31 -0.82 1.56
CA ASN A 21 4.06 -1.21 2.20
C ASN A 21 2.91 -0.25 1.86
N LEU A 22 3.17 1.06 1.82
CA LEU A 22 2.15 2.05 1.44
C LEU A 22 1.71 1.86 -0.01
N ASP A 23 2.64 1.60 -0.92
CA ASP A 23 2.34 1.32 -2.34
C ASP A 23 1.56 0.01 -2.49
N ASP A 24 1.97 -1.06 -1.78
CA ASP A 24 1.27 -2.34 -1.79
C ASP A 24 -0.16 -2.23 -1.25
N ILE A 25 -0.35 -1.47 -0.17
CA ILE A 25 -1.70 -1.20 0.39
C ILE A 25 -2.52 -0.40 -0.62
N LYS A 26 -1.95 0.65 -1.21
CA LYS A 26 -2.64 1.46 -2.23
C LYS A 26 -3.12 0.59 -3.39
N ASP A 27 -2.25 -0.26 -3.92
CA ASP A 27 -2.56 -1.18 -5.02
C ASP A 27 -3.60 -2.23 -4.62
N SER A 28 -3.49 -2.79 -3.41
CA SER A 28 -4.44 -3.79 -2.89
C SER A 28 -5.85 -3.21 -2.72
N VAL A 29 -5.96 -2.01 -2.14
CA VAL A 29 -7.23 -1.31 -1.97
C VAL A 29 -7.81 -0.94 -3.34
N GLN A 30 -7.00 -0.44 -4.27
CA GLN A 30 -7.44 -0.14 -5.64
C GLN A 30 -8.01 -1.37 -6.36
N LYS A 31 -7.33 -2.52 -6.27
CA LYS A 31 -7.82 -3.78 -6.86
C LYS A 31 -9.15 -4.21 -6.23
N SER A 32 -9.23 -4.15 -4.89
CA SER A 32 -10.44 -4.50 -4.15
C SER A 32 -11.61 -3.58 -4.52
N PHE A 33 -11.35 -2.28 -4.66
CA PHE A 33 -12.32 -1.28 -5.07
C PHE A 33 -12.84 -1.49 -6.49
N ASN A 34 -11.95 -1.79 -7.44
CA ASN A 34 -12.35 -2.12 -8.80
C ASN A 34 -13.23 -3.37 -8.83
N HIS A 35 -12.85 -4.41 -8.09
CA HIS A 35 -13.65 -5.62 -7.98
C HIS A 35 -15.04 -5.37 -7.38
N LEU A 36 -15.11 -4.57 -6.31
CA LEU A 36 -16.38 -4.15 -5.72
C LEU A 36 -17.23 -3.38 -6.74
N THR A 37 -16.63 -2.45 -7.48
CA THR A 37 -17.32 -1.67 -8.51
C THR A 37 -17.91 -2.56 -9.60
N ASP A 38 -17.16 -3.58 -10.04
CA ASP A 38 -17.64 -4.55 -11.04
C ASP A 38 -18.81 -5.39 -10.51
N LEU A 39 -18.73 -5.83 -9.25
CA LEU A 39 -19.83 -6.56 -8.59
C LEU A 39 -21.07 -5.68 -8.42
N PHE A 40 -20.88 -4.43 -8.01
CA PHE A 40 -21.97 -3.47 -7.83
C PHE A 40 -22.64 -3.15 -9.17
N ALA A 41 -21.86 -2.93 -10.23
CA ALA A 41 -22.40 -2.71 -11.57
C ALA A 41 -23.26 -3.91 -12.04
N LYS A 42 -22.77 -5.14 -11.86
CA LYS A 42 -23.55 -6.36 -12.15
C LYS A 42 -24.80 -6.47 -11.29
N PHE A 43 -24.74 -6.06 -10.02
CA PHE A 43 -25.92 -6.01 -9.16
C PHE A 43 -26.96 -5.04 -9.74
N LEU A 44 -26.56 -3.81 -10.09
CA LEU A 44 -27.43 -2.78 -10.67
C LEU A 44 -28.06 -3.23 -12.00
N GLU A 45 -27.32 -3.94 -12.86
CA GLU A 45 -27.87 -4.54 -14.08
C GLU A 45 -29.01 -5.54 -13.80
N ASN A 46 -28.96 -6.23 -12.66
CA ASN A 46 -29.98 -7.21 -12.26
C ASN A 46 -31.12 -6.61 -11.41
N VAL A 47 -31.00 -5.36 -10.94
CA VAL A 47 -32.03 -4.69 -10.12
C VAL A 47 -33.42 -4.75 -10.75
N PRO A 48 -33.63 -4.47 -12.05
CA PRO A 48 -34.96 -4.56 -12.66
C PRO A 48 -35.58 -5.95 -12.52
N ARG A 49 -34.76 -7.00 -12.68
CA ARG A 49 -35.20 -8.40 -12.53
C ARG A 49 -35.55 -8.72 -11.08
N PHE A 50 -34.76 -8.24 -10.12
CA PHE A 50 -35.06 -8.45 -8.70
C PHE A 50 -36.36 -7.75 -8.30
N GLN A 51 -36.58 -6.52 -8.76
CA GLN A 51 -37.82 -5.78 -8.51
C GLN A 51 -39.04 -6.51 -9.10
N GLU A 52 -38.92 -7.08 -10.29
CA GLU A 52 -39.99 -7.90 -10.88
C GLU A 52 -40.29 -9.15 -10.03
N ILE A 53 -39.26 -9.87 -9.59
CA ILE A 53 -39.43 -11.06 -8.72
C ILE A 53 -40.10 -10.69 -7.40
N LEU A 54 -39.68 -9.59 -6.76
CA LEU A 54 -40.27 -9.13 -5.49
C LEU A 54 -41.74 -8.73 -5.68
N ARG A 55 -42.07 -8.06 -6.79
CA ARG A 55 -43.45 -7.69 -7.13
C ARG A 55 -44.32 -8.93 -7.32
N LEU A 56 -43.84 -9.91 -8.11
CA LEU A 56 -44.55 -11.17 -8.34
C LEU A 56 -44.70 -11.98 -7.04
N ALA A 57 -43.67 -12.01 -6.19
CA ALA A 57 -43.72 -12.73 -4.92
C ALA A 57 -44.84 -12.19 -4.01
N LEU A 58 -45.02 -10.88 -3.92
CA LEU A 58 -46.12 -10.29 -3.14
C LEU A 58 -47.50 -10.66 -3.72
N ASP A 59 -47.65 -10.60 -5.04
CA ASP A 59 -48.88 -11.00 -5.73
C ASP A 59 -49.20 -12.49 -5.47
N ASP A 60 -48.19 -13.35 -5.59
CA ASP A 60 -48.29 -14.80 -5.39
C ASP A 60 -48.62 -15.14 -3.93
N ILE A 61 -47.95 -14.50 -2.96
CA ILE A 61 -48.25 -14.68 -1.53
C ILE A 61 -49.71 -14.30 -1.24
N ALA A 62 -50.16 -13.15 -1.75
CA ALA A 62 -51.53 -12.67 -1.55
C ALA A 62 -52.58 -13.58 -2.23
N LEU A 63 -52.25 -14.17 -3.38
CA LEU A 63 -53.09 -15.15 -4.06
C LEU A 63 -53.15 -16.46 -3.27
N LEU A 64 -52.01 -17.02 -2.89
CA LEU A 64 -51.90 -18.31 -2.20
C LEU A 64 -52.52 -18.27 -0.80
N ALA A 65 -52.54 -17.11 -0.15
CA ALA A 65 -53.26 -16.85 1.10
C ALA A 65 -54.80 -16.90 0.94
N LYS A 66 -55.33 -16.85 -0.29
CA LYS A 66 -56.78 -16.87 -0.58
C LYS A 66 -57.25 -18.19 -1.20
N VAL A 67 -56.34 -18.97 -1.81
CA VAL A 67 -56.70 -20.22 -2.47
C VAL A 67 -56.87 -21.32 -1.41
N PRO A 68 -58.07 -21.91 -1.25
CA PRO A 68 -58.27 -23.03 -0.33
C PRO A 68 -57.60 -24.30 -0.85
N VAL A 69 -57.07 -25.11 0.06
CA VAL A 69 -56.49 -26.42 -0.28
C VAL A 69 -57.61 -27.40 -0.65
N LEU A 70 -57.39 -28.25 -1.66
CA LEU A 70 -58.34 -29.31 -2.01
C LEU A 70 -58.47 -30.31 -0.85
N PRO A 71 -59.69 -30.66 -0.39
CA PRO A 71 -59.88 -31.55 0.76
C PRO A 71 -59.13 -32.89 0.65
N LYS A 72 -59.06 -33.46 -0.55
CA LYS A 72 -58.33 -34.71 -0.83
C LYS A 72 -56.81 -34.65 -0.62
N LEU A 73 -56.23 -33.45 -0.56
CA LEU A 73 -54.81 -33.24 -0.25
C LEU A 73 -54.57 -33.10 1.27
N ILE A 74 -55.63 -32.92 2.05
CA ILE A 74 -55.60 -32.72 3.50
C ILE A 74 -55.93 -34.04 4.24
N ASP A 75 -56.72 -34.93 3.62
CA ASP A 75 -57.16 -36.22 4.20
C ASP A 75 -56.01 -37.13 4.65
N ASP A 76 -54.85 -37.11 3.98
CA ASP A 76 -53.66 -37.89 4.38
C ASP A 76 -52.86 -37.24 5.54
N VAL A 77 -53.10 -35.96 5.86
CA VAL A 77 -52.36 -35.19 6.87
C VAL A 77 -53.17 -34.99 8.16
N LEU A 78 -54.51 -35.00 8.09
CA LEU A 78 -55.42 -34.76 9.22
C LEU A 78 -56.17 -36.03 9.68
N SER A 79 -55.48 -37.17 9.82
CA SER A 79 -56.03 -38.35 10.51
C SER A 79 -56.16 -38.17 12.04
N SER A 80 -56.08 -36.95 12.56
CA SER A 80 -56.29 -36.63 13.97
C SER A 80 -57.49 -35.70 14.12
N GLU A 81 -58.56 -36.26 14.65
CA GLU A 81 -59.80 -35.61 15.05
C GLU A 81 -59.53 -34.39 15.92
N GLN A 82 -59.71 -33.16 15.40
CA GLN A 82 -60.32 -32.02 16.10
C GLN A 82 -60.87 -31.03 15.06
N GLU A 83 -62.20 -30.85 15.08
CA GLU A 83 -62.90 -29.77 14.40
C GLU A 83 -62.29 -28.41 14.79
N SER A 84 -61.70 -27.73 13.83
CA SER A 84 -61.63 -26.28 13.85
C SER A 84 -61.71 -25.78 12.42
N GLU A 85 -62.52 -24.75 12.24
CA GLU A 85 -62.89 -24.04 11.03
C GLU A 85 -61.70 -23.29 10.38
N VAL A 86 -60.49 -23.87 10.44
CA VAL A 86 -59.28 -23.31 9.85
C VAL A 86 -59.33 -23.62 8.36
N LYS A 87 -59.73 -22.63 7.57
CA LYS A 87 -59.56 -22.69 6.11
C LYS A 87 -58.07 -22.80 5.81
N HIS A 88 -57.59 -24.03 5.59
CA HIS A 88 -56.24 -24.26 5.10
C HIS A 88 -56.14 -23.66 3.69
N THR A 89 -55.23 -22.70 3.55
CA THR A 89 -54.91 -22.07 2.28
C THR A 89 -53.68 -22.74 1.68
N LEU A 90 -53.47 -22.64 0.38
CA LEU A 90 -52.27 -23.17 -0.25
C LEU A 90 -51.02 -22.60 0.42
N LEU A 91 -51.01 -21.30 0.76
CA LEU A 91 -49.87 -20.68 1.46
C LEU A 91 -49.54 -21.39 2.78
N THR A 92 -50.56 -21.64 3.62
CA THR A 92 -50.39 -22.36 4.90
C THR A 92 -50.06 -23.85 4.74
N TRP A 93 -50.23 -24.40 3.54
CA TRP A 93 -49.97 -25.82 3.25
C TRP A 93 -48.53 -26.06 2.77
N PHE A 94 -47.97 -25.19 1.91
CA PHE A 94 -46.60 -25.36 1.41
C PHE A 94 -45.55 -24.51 2.14
N CYS A 95 -45.94 -23.43 2.83
CA CYS A 95 -45.02 -22.56 3.54
C CYS A 95 -45.16 -22.74 5.06
N THR A 96 -44.04 -23.04 5.72
CA THR A 96 -43.97 -23.16 7.19
C THR A 96 -43.87 -21.81 7.87
N GLU A 97 -43.36 -20.81 7.16
CA GLU A 97 -43.22 -19.45 7.66
C GLU A 97 -44.55 -18.69 7.55
N PRO A 98 -44.84 -17.78 8.50
CA PRO A 98 -46.05 -16.99 8.45
C PRO A 98 -45.99 -15.96 7.31
N GLN A 99 -47.15 -15.62 6.75
CA GLN A 99 -47.27 -14.66 5.63
C GLN A 99 -46.52 -13.35 5.89
N TYR A 100 -46.66 -12.77 7.09
CA TYR A 100 -46.01 -11.51 7.44
C TYR A 100 -44.47 -11.57 7.33
N TYR A 101 -43.87 -12.74 7.53
CA TYR A 101 -42.41 -12.90 7.45
C TYR A 101 -41.94 -12.81 6.00
N LEU A 102 -42.70 -13.40 5.06
CA LEU A 102 -42.39 -13.31 3.63
C LEU A 102 -42.58 -11.90 3.08
N GLU A 103 -43.63 -11.21 3.53
CA GLU A 103 -43.87 -9.80 3.22
C GLU A 103 -42.71 -8.93 3.76
N LEU A 104 -42.31 -9.13 5.01
CA LEU A 104 -41.18 -8.44 5.63
C LEU A 104 -39.85 -8.70 4.90
N LEU A 105 -39.60 -9.94 4.46
CA LEU A 105 -38.41 -10.26 3.65
C LEU A 105 -38.43 -9.50 2.33
N THR A 106 -39.59 -9.42 1.68
CA THR A 106 -39.74 -8.69 0.41
C THR A 106 -39.49 -7.20 0.61
N GLU A 107 -40.05 -6.60 1.67
CA GLU A 107 -39.78 -5.21 2.05
C GLU A 107 -38.29 -4.96 2.33
N LYS A 108 -37.62 -5.86 3.06
CA LYS A 108 -36.18 -5.76 3.32
C LYS A 108 -35.34 -5.82 2.04
N CYS A 109 -35.68 -6.71 1.13
CA CYS A 109 -35.00 -6.80 -0.16
C CYS A 109 -35.21 -5.53 -0.99
N GLN A 110 -36.44 -4.99 -1.01
CA GLN A 110 -36.74 -3.76 -1.71
C GLN A 110 -35.96 -2.57 -1.12
N ALA A 111 -35.98 -2.41 0.21
CA ALA A 111 -35.19 -1.39 0.90
C ALA A 111 -33.69 -1.53 0.63
N GLY A 112 -33.17 -2.76 0.56
CA GLY A 112 -31.78 -3.02 0.20
C GLY A 112 -31.44 -2.57 -1.22
N ILE A 113 -32.32 -2.81 -2.19
CA ILE A 113 -32.18 -2.34 -3.57
C ILE A 113 -32.20 -0.81 -3.63
N ASP A 114 -33.13 -0.18 -2.91
CA ASP A 114 -33.27 1.27 -2.91
C ASP A 114 -32.05 1.98 -2.32
N VAL A 115 -31.41 1.37 -1.31
CA VAL A 115 -30.16 1.85 -0.71
C VAL A 115 -28.95 1.59 -1.62
N LEU A 116 -28.85 0.40 -2.22
CA LEU A 116 -27.75 0.01 -3.09
C LEU A 116 -27.98 0.46 -4.53
N ASN A 117 -28.22 1.76 -4.70
CA ASN A 117 -28.53 2.36 -5.99
C ASN A 117 -27.28 2.97 -6.67
N GLU A 118 -27.48 3.64 -7.79
CA GLU A 118 -26.41 4.28 -8.55
C GLU A 118 -25.75 5.43 -7.76
N ASP A 119 -26.52 6.20 -6.99
CA ASP A 119 -26.00 7.29 -6.15
C ASP A 119 -25.07 6.75 -5.06
N CYS A 120 -25.39 5.59 -4.46
CA CYS A 120 -24.52 4.91 -3.50
C CYS A 120 -23.17 4.55 -4.13
N LEU A 121 -23.19 4.00 -5.35
CA LEU A 121 -21.97 3.66 -6.09
C LEU A 121 -21.15 4.91 -6.45
N LEU A 122 -21.81 6.00 -6.84
CA LEU A 122 -21.14 7.28 -7.12
C LEU A 122 -20.50 7.86 -5.86
N SER A 123 -21.21 7.90 -4.75
CA SER A 123 -20.69 8.36 -3.45
C SER A 123 -19.48 7.52 -3.02
N LEU A 124 -19.56 6.20 -3.15
CA LEU A 124 -18.46 5.31 -2.81
C LEU A 124 -17.23 5.53 -3.69
N LYS A 125 -17.42 5.81 -4.99
CA LYS A 125 -16.34 6.20 -5.91
C LYS A 125 -15.71 7.52 -5.50
N GLU A 126 -16.50 8.54 -5.17
CA GLU A 126 -15.98 9.82 -4.72
C GLU A 126 -15.15 9.71 -3.43
N GLU A 127 -15.66 8.98 -2.43
CA GLU A 127 -14.92 8.69 -1.20
C GLU A 127 -13.60 7.99 -1.48
N PHE A 128 -13.61 6.96 -2.33
CA PHE A 128 -12.42 6.23 -2.73
C PHE A 128 -11.39 7.13 -3.43
N PHE A 129 -11.80 7.94 -4.40
CA PHE A 129 -10.89 8.87 -5.08
C PHE A 129 -10.35 9.95 -4.16
N ASN A 130 -11.13 10.41 -3.18
CA ASN A 130 -10.65 11.34 -2.16
C ASN A 130 -9.56 10.71 -1.28
N VAL A 131 -9.75 9.46 -0.85
CA VAL A 131 -8.72 8.72 -0.10
C VAL A 131 -7.46 8.53 -0.94
N LEU A 132 -7.60 8.16 -2.23
CA LEU A 132 -6.47 7.98 -3.13
C LEU A 132 -5.69 9.28 -3.36
N LYS A 133 -6.39 10.40 -3.52
CA LYS A 133 -5.79 11.72 -3.67
C LYS A 133 -4.99 12.13 -2.43
N ASN A 134 -5.49 11.81 -1.24
CA ASN A 134 -4.77 12.05 0.01
C ASN A 134 -3.50 11.18 0.11
N ALA A 135 -3.54 9.95 -0.40
CA ALA A 135 -2.37 9.07 -0.49
C ALA A 135 -1.32 9.57 -1.51
N ASP A 136 -1.72 10.39 -2.49
CA ASP A 136 -0.83 11.00 -3.49
C ASP A 136 -0.36 12.42 -3.12
N ASN A 137 -0.58 12.84 -1.86
CA ASN A 137 -0.16 14.15 -1.36
C ASN A 137 1.37 14.39 -1.60
N PRO A 138 1.79 15.58 -2.09
CA PRO A 138 3.20 15.95 -2.20
C PRO A 138 4.05 15.67 -0.96
N ASP A 139 3.48 15.74 0.26
CA ASP A 139 4.20 15.38 1.49
C ASP A 139 4.65 13.91 1.48
N ILE A 140 3.81 13.00 0.96
CA ILE A 140 4.13 11.58 0.81
C ILE A 140 5.20 11.38 -0.27
N LYS A 141 5.19 12.19 -1.34
CA LYS A 141 6.26 12.18 -2.36
C LYS A 141 7.59 12.71 -1.80
N GLU A 142 7.54 13.72 -0.95
CA GLU A 142 8.73 14.27 -0.28
C GLU A 142 9.26 13.28 0.77
N VAL A 143 8.41 12.45 1.38
CA VAL A 143 8.81 11.26 2.19
C VAL A 143 9.44 10.19 1.30
N LYS A 144 8.88 9.88 0.12
CA LYS A 144 9.50 8.95 -0.83
C LYS A 144 10.92 9.38 -1.22
N GLY A 145 11.13 10.67 -1.48
CA GLY A 145 12.44 11.22 -1.84
C GLY A 145 13.50 11.16 -0.72
N ILE A 146 13.14 10.86 0.53
CA ILE A 146 14.13 10.69 1.62
C ILE A 146 15.03 9.48 1.34
N GLY A 147 14.47 8.40 0.82
CA GLY A 147 15.23 7.18 0.50
C GLY A 147 16.37 7.46 -0.49
N ASP A 148 16.07 8.17 -1.58
CA ASP A 148 17.07 8.56 -2.59
C ASP A 148 18.14 9.50 -2.04
N ARG A 149 17.74 10.43 -1.17
CA ARG A 149 18.67 11.39 -0.54
C ARG A 149 19.62 10.68 0.44
N LEU A 150 19.12 9.72 1.22
CA LEU A 150 19.93 8.89 2.10
C LEU A 150 20.86 7.96 1.28
N ALA A 151 20.37 7.37 0.19
CA ALA A 151 21.18 6.56 -0.72
C ALA A 151 22.36 7.35 -1.31
N ASN A 152 22.08 8.57 -1.78
CA ASN A 152 23.12 9.47 -2.30
C ASN A 152 24.13 9.89 -1.22
N LEU A 153 23.68 10.08 0.03
CA LEU A 153 24.57 10.38 1.15
C LEU A 153 25.49 9.19 1.48
N ASN A 154 24.96 7.98 1.50
CA ASN A 154 25.76 6.75 1.69
C ASN A 154 26.84 6.62 0.62
N LYS A 155 26.50 6.86 -0.65
CA LYS A 155 27.48 6.86 -1.75
C LYS A 155 28.61 7.87 -1.54
N LEU A 156 28.30 9.07 -1.04
CA LEU A 156 29.32 10.07 -0.71
C LEU A 156 30.23 9.62 0.44
N ILE A 157 29.70 8.90 1.43
CA ILE A 157 30.48 8.35 2.54
C ILE A 157 31.38 7.22 2.05
N GLU A 158 30.89 6.33 1.20
CA GLU A 158 31.70 5.27 0.57
C GLU A 158 32.86 5.86 -0.26
N ASP A 159 32.58 6.90 -1.06
CA ASP A 159 33.61 7.63 -1.82
C ASP A 159 34.64 8.30 -0.89
N PHE A 160 34.19 8.81 0.27
CA PHE A 160 35.07 9.39 1.28
C PHE A 160 36.01 8.34 1.90
N ASP A 161 35.48 7.17 2.28
CA ASP A 161 36.26 6.07 2.85
C ASP A 161 37.28 5.53 1.84
N LYS A 162 36.89 5.41 0.56
CA LYS A 162 37.81 5.05 -0.52
C LYS A 162 38.99 6.02 -0.61
N HIS A 163 38.74 7.32 -0.67
CA HIS A 163 39.81 8.31 -0.76
C HIS A 163 40.64 8.42 0.53
N CYS A 164 40.08 8.10 1.69
CA CYS A 164 40.85 7.96 2.93
C CYS A 164 41.80 6.75 2.87
N ASN A 165 41.35 5.62 2.31
CA ASN A 165 42.19 4.45 2.10
C ASN A 165 43.32 4.73 1.10
N ASP A 166 43.00 5.36 -0.04
CA ASP A 166 44.02 5.79 -1.03
C ASP A 166 45.07 6.70 -0.37
N GLN A 167 44.65 7.62 0.52
CA GLN A 167 45.56 8.47 1.29
C GLN A 167 46.46 7.69 2.25
N ASN A 168 45.92 6.67 2.92
CA ASN A 168 46.70 5.82 3.82
C ASN A 168 47.73 4.98 3.05
N GLU A 169 47.39 4.51 1.85
CA GLU A 169 48.33 3.82 0.96
C GLU A 169 49.46 4.74 0.51
N ILE A 170 49.14 5.95 0.03
CA ILE A 170 50.13 6.96 -0.36
C ILE A 170 51.02 7.33 0.83
N LYS A 171 50.45 7.54 2.02
CA LYS A 171 51.21 7.77 3.26
C LYS A 171 52.18 6.63 3.56
N GLY A 172 51.79 5.38 3.30
CA GLY A 172 52.65 4.20 3.46
C GLY A 172 53.90 4.21 2.58
N ILE A 173 53.86 4.87 1.42
CA ILE A 173 55.02 5.05 0.53
C ILE A 173 56.10 5.91 1.21
N PHE A 174 55.70 6.89 2.02
CA PHE A 174 56.60 7.78 2.76
C PHE A 174 57.01 7.23 4.14
N SER A 175 56.83 5.94 4.39
CA SER A 175 57.31 5.30 5.62
C SER A 175 58.84 5.27 5.67
N SER A 176 59.41 5.35 6.89
CA SER A 176 60.86 5.40 7.13
C SER A 176 61.62 4.26 6.45
N ASP A 177 61.01 3.08 6.35
CA ASP A 177 61.62 1.88 5.74
C ASP A 177 61.78 2.01 4.22
N ARG A 178 60.87 2.74 3.55
CA ARG A 178 60.90 2.98 2.09
C ARG A 178 61.69 4.23 1.70
N MET A 179 62.01 5.12 2.63
CA MET A 179 62.94 6.24 2.40
C MET A 179 64.42 5.80 2.40
N GLY A 180 64.71 4.56 2.82
CA GLY A 180 66.07 3.99 2.75
C GLY A 180 66.64 3.90 1.32
N TYR A 181 65.78 3.76 0.30
CA TYR A 181 66.17 3.71 -1.11
C TYR A 181 66.71 5.04 -1.66
N ALA A 182 66.46 6.16 -0.97
CA ALA A 182 66.99 7.48 -1.34
C ALA A 182 68.47 7.67 -0.95
N ARG A 183 69.13 6.66 -0.37
CA ARG A 183 70.57 6.69 -0.03
C ARG A 183 71.50 6.37 -1.21
N ASP A 184 70.98 5.82 -2.31
CA ASP A 184 71.75 5.57 -3.53
C ASP A 184 71.68 6.81 -4.47
N PRO A 185 72.82 7.48 -4.76
CA PRO A 185 72.86 8.67 -5.62
C PRO A 185 72.34 8.44 -7.05
N ASN A 186 72.43 7.20 -7.55
CA ASN A 186 72.04 6.89 -8.94
C ASN A 186 70.52 6.73 -9.11
N VAL A 187 69.79 6.43 -8.03
CA VAL A 187 68.34 6.19 -8.05
C VAL A 187 67.57 7.40 -7.48
N LEU A 188 68.28 8.32 -6.83
CA LEU A 188 67.71 9.51 -6.19
C LEU A 188 66.84 10.38 -7.12
N PRO A 189 67.23 10.68 -8.38
CA PRO A 189 66.39 11.49 -9.28
C PRO A 189 65.03 10.84 -9.58
N ASP A 190 65.02 9.53 -9.82
CA ASP A 190 63.79 8.77 -10.11
C ASP A 190 62.90 8.63 -8.86
N VAL A 191 63.51 8.47 -7.68
CA VAL A 191 62.81 8.47 -6.40
C VAL A 191 62.17 9.84 -6.11
N CYS A 192 62.90 10.94 -6.36
CA CYS A 192 62.37 12.29 -6.21
C CYS A 192 61.20 12.55 -7.16
N SER A 193 61.30 12.13 -8.42
CA SER A 193 60.21 12.23 -9.41
C SER A 193 58.98 11.43 -8.98
N THR A 194 59.19 10.20 -8.48
CA THR A 194 58.13 9.36 -7.95
C THR A 194 57.46 9.99 -6.73
N TYR A 195 58.24 10.49 -5.77
CA TYR A 195 57.70 11.16 -4.58
C TYR A 195 56.95 12.44 -4.91
N GLN A 196 57.41 13.23 -5.89
CA GLN A 196 56.68 14.39 -6.38
C GLN A 196 55.32 13.97 -6.94
N THR A 197 55.28 12.94 -7.78
CA THR A 197 54.03 12.39 -8.33
C THR A 197 53.08 11.89 -7.23
N GLN A 198 53.62 11.21 -6.21
CA GLN A 198 52.83 10.72 -5.08
C GLN A 198 52.29 11.87 -4.21
N LEU A 199 53.06 12.93 -3.97
CA LEU A 199 52.59 14.13 -3.27
C LEU A 199 51.51 14.88 -4.07
N GLU A 200 51.63 14.94 -5.40
CA GLU A 200 50.60 15.51 -6.27
C GLU A 200 49.29 14.71 -6.19
N LEU A 201 49.36 13.38 -6.22
CA LEU A 201 48.21 12.50 -6.01
C LEU A 201 47.62 12.66 -4.60
N MET A 202 48.47 12.77 -3.59
CA MET A 202 48.06 13.03 -2.20
C MET A 202 47.28 14.35 -2.09
N LEU A 203 47.76 15.41 -2.74
CA LEU A 203 47.09 16.70 -2.76
C LEU A 203 45.75 16.65 -3.50
N GLN A 204 45.68 15.94 -4.63
CA GLN A 204 44.43 15.75 -5.38
C GLN A 204 43.38 14.98 -4.56
N ASN A 205 43.79 13.90 -3.90
CA ASN A 205 42.90 13.14 -3.01
C ASN A 205 42.41 13.99 -1.83
N HIS A 206 43.28 14.80 -1.23
CA HIS A 206 42.87 15.71 -0.16
C HIS A 206 41.82 16.73 -0.63
N LYS A 207 41.99 17.33 -1.82
CA LYS A 207 41.00 18.23 -2.41
C LYS A 207 39.65 17.54 -2.65
N ARG A 208 39.66 16.27 -3.10
CA ARG A 208 38.43 15.47 -3.28
C ARG A 208 37.73 15.19 -1.95
N LEU A 209 38.48 14.85 -0.90
CA LEU A 209 37.93 14.64 0.45
C LEU A 209 37.24 15.90 0.99
N ILE A 210 37.84 17.08 0.83
CA ILE A 210 37.23 18.36 1.22
C ILE A 210 35.91 18.57 0.47
N HIS A 211 35.91 18.38 -0.86
CA HIS A 211 34.71 18.55 -1.67
C HIS A 211 33.59 17.57 -1.29
N ILE A 212 33.92 16.31 -0.96
CA ILE A 212 32.94 15.34 -0.47
C ILE A 212 32.37 15.78 0.89
N LEU A 213 33.21 16.25 1.81
CA LEU A 213 32.76 16.75 3.11
C LEU A 213 31.80 17.94 2.98
N GLU A 214 32.08 18.88 2.07
CA GLU A 214 31.18 20.00 1.77
C GLU A 214 29.82 19.53 1.27
N ARG A 215 29.82 18.55 0.35
CA ARG A 215 28.59 17.94 -0.18
C ARG A 215 27.81 17.18 0.89
N CYS A 216 28.47 16.40 1.74
CA CYS A 216 27.86 15.71 2.87
C CYS A 216 27.24 16.71 3.87
N SER A 217 27.94 17.79 4.18
CA SER A 217 27.43 18.86 5.06
C SER A 217 26.19 19.54 4.50
N LYS A 218 26.17 19.80 3.19
CA LYS A 218 25.02 20.37 2.49
C LYS A 218 23.83 19.41 2.47
N ALA A 219 24.05 18.16 2.07
CA ALA A 219 23.02 17.12 2.02
C ALA A 219 22.42 16.86 3.41
N LYS A 220 23.26 16.83 4.47
CA LYS A 220 22.81 16.69 5.86
C LYS A 220 21.93 17.86 6.30
N ARG A 221 22.30 19.11 6.00
CA ARG A 221 21.47 20.29 6.31
C ARG A 221 20.13 20.24 5.59
N GLU A 222 20.13 19.98 4.29
CA GLU A 222 18.90 19.87 3.51
C GLU A 222 17.97 18.78 4.07
N LEU A 223 18.54 17.64 4.51
CA LEU A 223 17.77 16.55 5.12
C LEU A 223 17.19 16.96 6.47
N SER A 224 18.01 17.58 7.34
CA SER A 224 17.55 18.10 8.63
C SER A 224 16.45 19.15 8.49
N ASP A 225 16.57 20.08 7.54
CA ASP A 225 15.54 21.11 7.30
C ASP A 225 14.24 20.50 6.78
N SER A 226 14.34 19.47 5.93
CA SER A 226 13.18 18.74 5.38
C SER A 226 12.48 17.91 6.46
N ILE A 227 13.23 17.31 7.39
CA ILE A 227 12.67 16.58 8.54
C ILE A 227 12.05 17.56 9.55
N ASN A 228 12.75 18.63 9.92
CA ASN A 228 12.27 19.61 10.90
C ASN A 228 11.03 20.38 10.44
N ARG A 229 10.84 20.58 9.13
CA ARG A 229 9.60 21.17 8.61
C ARG A 229 8.37 20.26 8.77
N ARG A 230 8.59 18.98 9.08
CA ARG A 230 7.52 17.96 9.16
C ARG A 230 7.25 17.46 10.58
N ILE A 231 8.04 17.87 11.57
CA ILE A 231 7.81 17.66 13.01
C ILE A 231 7.16 18.91 13.57
#